data_AF-D4XL67-F1
#
_entry.id   AF-D4XL67-F1
#
_cell.length_a   1.000
_cell.length_b   1.000
_cell.length_c   1.000
_cell.angle_alpha   90.00
_cell.angle_beta   90.00
_cell.angle_gamma   90.00
#
_symmetry.space_group_name_H-M   'P 1'
#
loop_
_entity.id
_entity.type
_entity.pdbx_description
1 polymer ?
#
loop_
_entity_poly.entity_id
_entity_poly.type
_entity_poly.pdbx_seq_one_letter_code
_entity_poly.pdbx_strand_id
1 'polypeptide(L)'
;IPFKELNGKYFIKCNHVSGINALYDSSNKDNFDCDKIVKKFNSALKMNYYFQSREWNYKNIKPKILVENFLETTEPLLDFRFFCFHGKVKMIFVDIDTAAEDGTHNPSAKRNIYDREFNLMNFTVGRQNFDTSLVKKPNNLNVMIEYAERISNPFVFCRVDLYNLNGDIKFGEITFYPGGATQQFSNEEADLEVSSWLNIK
;
A
#
# COMPACT_ATOMS: atom_id res chain seq x y z
N ILE A 1 -12.90 -1.88 19.99
CA ILE A 1 -11.48 -1.47 20.14
C ILE A 1 -11.33 -0.92 21.54
N PRO A 2 -10.40 -1.43 22.37
CA PRO A 2 -10.25 -1.00 23.76
C PRO A 2 -9.50 0.34 23.85
N PHE A 3 -10.08 1.44 23.36
CA PHE A 3 -9.41 2.75 23.29
C PHE A 3 -8.87 3.25 24.63
N LYS A 4 -9.49 2.86 25.75
CA LYS A 4 -9.05 3.23 27.10
C LYS A 4 -7.71 2.60 27.50
N GLU A 5 -7.33 1.50 26.86
CA GLU A 5 -6.09 0.76 27.14
C GLU A 5 -4.96 1.13 26.18
N LEU A 6 -5.27 1.87 25.11
CA LEU A 6 -4.31 2.29 24.10
C LEU A 6 -3.64 3.61 24.53
N ASN A 7 -2.32 3.58 24.73
CA ASN A 7 -1.51 4.74 25.08
C ASN A 7 -0.48 5.00 23.98
N GLY A 8 -0.67 6.09 23.23
CA GLY A 8 0.17 6.50 22.10
C GLY A 8 -0.64 6.75 20.83
N LYS A 9 0.07 6.74 19.70
CA LYS A 9 -0.50 6.89 18.36
C LYS A 9 -0.60 5.53 17.67
N TYR A 10 -1.77 5.25 17.09
CA TYR A 10 -2.05 3.97 16.45
C TYR A 10 -2.76 4.16 15.12
N PHE A 11 -2.43 3.32 14.16
CA PHE A 11 -3.16 3.19 12.90
C PHE A 11 -4.07 1.96 12.98
N ILE A 12 -5.37 2.18 12.81
CA ILE A 12 -6.39 1.15 12.94
C ILE A 12 -6.91 0.85 11.54
N LYS A 13 -6.93 -0.42 11.13
CA LYS A 13 -7.41 -0.83 9.79
C LYS A 13 -8.11 -2.17 9.78
N CYS A 14 -8.93 -2.41 8.77
CA CYS A 14 -9.53 -3.72 8.52
C CYS A 14 -8.65 -4.57 7.57
N ASN A 15 -8.66 -5.89 7.73
CA ASN A 15 -7.90 -6.83 6.90
C ASN A 15 -8.60 -7.28 5.59
N HIS A 16 -9.84 -6.86 5.35
CA HIS A 16 -10.75 -7.50 4.39
C HIS A 16 -11.53 -6.51 3.51
N VAL A 17 -11.22 -5.22 3.58
CA VAL A 17 -11.86 -4.11 2.86
C VAL A 17 -10.80 -3.07 2.50
N SER A 18 -11.08 -2.22 1.50
CA SER A 18 -10.25 -1.06 1.18
C SER A 18 -10.79 0.22 1.83
N GLY A 19 -9.90 1.16 2.18
CA GLY A 19 -10.25 2.50 2.65
C GLY A 19 -10.86 2.60 4.06
N ILE A 20 -10.97 1.50 4.80
CA ILE A 20 -11.45 1.50 6.18
C ILE A 20 -10.26 1.52 7.13
N ASN A 21 -9.82 2.73 7.45
CA ASN A 21 -8.75 3.03 8.39
C ASN A 21 -9.13 4.20 9.33
N ALA A 22 -8.33 4.39 10.38
CA ALA A 22 -8.40 5.53 11.29
C ALA A 22 -7.07 5.75 12.01
N LEU A 23 -6.68 7.01 12.21
CA LEU A 23 -5.58 7.41 13.09
C LEU A 23 -6.13 7.70 14.48
N TYR A 24 -5.63 6.98 15.49
CA TYR A 24 -5.94 7.24 16.89
C TYR A 24 -4.73 7.85 17.59
N ASP A 25 -4.92 8.96 18.31
CA ASP A 25 -3.90 9.60 19.14
C ASP A 25 -4.45 9.79 20.56
N SER A 26 -3.91 9.06 21.53
CA SER A 26 -4.38 9.15 22.92
C SER A 26 -4.07 10.51 23.58
N SER A 27 -3.16 11.32 23.00
CA SER A 27 -2.83 12.67 23.50
C SER A 27 -3.83 13.74 23.06
N ASN A 28 -4.65 13.45 22.04
CA ASN A 28 -5.64 14.37 21.49
C ASN A 28 -7.00 13.67 21.31
N LYS A 29 -7.59 13.25 22.43
CA LYS A 29 -8.85 12.50 22.43
C LYS A 29 -10.03 13.31 21.92
N ASP A 30 -10.01 14.63 22.09
CA ASP A 30 -11.10 15.52 21.70
C ASP A 30 -11.27 15.59 20.17
N ASN A 31 -10.19 15.36 19.42
CA ASN A 31 -10.22 15.29 17.96
C ASN A 31 -10.57 13.89 17.42
N PHE A 32 -10.87 12.93 18.29
CA PHE A 32 -11.16 11.56 17.89
C PHE A 32 -12.54 11.09 18.37
N ASP A 33 -13.51 11.09 17.46
CA ASP A 33 -14.86 10.58 17.72
C ASP A 33 -14.87 9.04 17.76
N CYS A 34 -14.68 8.50 18.96
CA CYS A 34 -14.66 7.06 19.21
C CYS A 34 -15.94 6.38 18.72
N ASP A 35 -17.12 6.98 18.93
CA ASP A 35 -18.40 6.36 18.59
C ASP A 35 -18.58 6.27 17.08
N LYS A 36 -18.22 7.33 16.34
CA LYS A 36 -18.20 7.32 14.88
C LYS A 36 -17.27 6.26 14.33
N ILE A 37 -16.06 6.13 14.90
CA ILE A 37 -15.10 5.11 14.48
C ILE A 37 -15.61 3.70 14.80
N VAL A 38 -16.13 3.46 16.00
CA VAL A 38 -16.73 2.16 16.36
C VAL A 38 -17.87 1.80 15.40
N LYS A 39 -18.76 2.75 15.06
CA LYS A 39 -19.82 2.52 14.06
C LYS A 39 -19.24 2.20 12.68
N LYS A 40 -18.25 2.95 12.19
CA LYS A 40 -17.57 2.73 10.90
C LYS A 40 -17.01 1.30 10.82
N PHE A 41 -16.24 0.89 11.84
CA PHE A 41 -15.61 -0.44 11.86
C PHE A 41 -16.62 -1.58 12.07
N ASN A 42 -17.63 -1.41 12.92
CA ASN A 42 -18.70 -2.41 13.09
C ASN A 42 -19.53 -2.62 11.82
N SER A 43 -19.73 -1.57 11.02
CA SER A 43 -20.34 -1.69 9.70
C SER A 43 -19.43 -2.49 8.77
N ALA A 44 -18.15 -2.12 8.68
CA ALA A 44 -17.17 -2.79 7.84
C ALA A 44 -17.04 -4.29 8.17
N LEU A 45 -17.04 -4.68 9.45
CA LEU A 45 -16.96 -6.08 9.88
C LEU A 45 -18.12 -6.97 9.40
N LYS A 46 -19.24 -6.38 8.96
CA LYS A 46 -20.39 -7.10 8.38
C LYS A 46 -20.34 -7.16 6.86
N MET A 47 -19.38 -6.48 6.23
CA MET A 47 -19.24 -6.42 4.79
C MET A 47 -18.38 -7.59 4.28
N ASN A 48 -18.72 -8.08 3.09
CA ASN A 48 -17.80 -8.86 2.29
C ASN A 48 -17.41 -8.01 1.08
N TYR A 49 -16.18 -7.50 1.09
CA TYR A 49 -15.70 -6.54 0.10
C TYR A 49 -15.69 -7.09 -1.33
N TYR A 50 -15.66 -8.42 -1.49
CA TYR A 50 -15.80 -9.08 -2.79
C TYR A 50 -17.07 -8.66 -3.54
N PHE A 51 -18.19 -8.44 -2.84
CA PHE A 51 -19.42 -8.04 -3.54
C PHE A 51 -19.35 -6.62 -4.11
N GLN A 52 -18.47 -5.77 -3.58
CA GLN A 52 -18.25 -4.41 -4.07
C GLN A 52 -17.15 -4.37 -5.13
N SER A 53 -15.98 -4.96 -4.86
CA SER A 53 -14.78 -4.86 -5.72
C SER A 53 -14.71 -5.94 -6.79
N ARG A 54 -15.38 -7.09 -6.57
CA ARG A 54 -15.24 -8.33 -7.36
C ARG A 54 -13.85 -8.96 -7.34
N GLU A 55 -12.95 -8.45 -6.50
CA GLU A 55 -11.61 -8.98 -6.29
C GLU A 55 -11.66 -10.27 -5.44
N TRP A 56 -11.28 -11.40 -6.03
CA TRP A 56 -11.49 -12.74 -5.45
C TRP A 56 -10.86 -12.90 -4.06
N ASN A 57 -9.66 -12.35 -3.87
CA ASN A 57 -8.90 -12.45 -2.62
C ASN A 57 -9.71 -12.06 -1.37
N TYR A 58 -10.66 -11.14 -1.48
CA TYR A 58 -11.48 -10.73 -0.33
C TYR A 58 -12.58 -11.72 0.06
N LYS A 59 -13.01 -12.59 -0.85
CA LYS A 59 -14.27 -13.37 -0.73
C LYS A 59 -14.38 -14.17 0.56
N ASN A 60 -13.28 -14.75 1.02
CA ASN A 60 -13.24 -15.69 2.15
C ASN A 60 -12.43 -15.17 3.34
N ILE A 61 -12.02 -13.88 3.34
CA ILE A 61 -11.25 -13.33 4.46
C ILE A 61 -12.18 -13.19 5.66
N LYS A 62 -11.81 -13.77 6.80
CA LYS A 62 -12.49 -13.52 8.07
C LYS A 62 -12.26 -12.07 8.50
N PRO A 63 -13.30 -11.25 8.67
CA PRO A 63 -13.17 -9.86 9.10
C PRO A 63 -12.47 -9.71 10.45
N LYS A 64 -11.44 -8.87 10.49
CA LYS A 64 -10.69 -8.49 11.69
C LYS A 64 -10.28 -7.01 11.62
N ILE A 65 -10.06 -6.44 12.80
CA ILE A 65 -9.47 -5.11 12.98
C ILE A 65 -8.02 -5.32 13.44
N LEU A 66 -7.09 -4.64 12.77
CA LEU A 66 -5.71 -4.50 13.22
C LEU A 66 -5.53 -3.13 13.88
N VAL A 67 -4.71 -3.10 14.93
CA VAL A 67 -4.25 -1.88 15.59
C VAL A 67 -2.73 -1.93 15.53
N GLU A 68 -2.15 -1.07 14.71
CA GLU A 68 -0.71 -1.00 14.45
C GLU A 68 -0.14 0.26 15.11
N ASN A 69 1.12 0.21 15.52
CA ASN A 69 1.81 1.41 15.97
C ASN A 69 1.88 2.42 14.81
N PHE A 70 1.61 3.69 15.08
CA PHE A 70 1.79 4.74 14.09
C PHE A 70 3.28 4.89 13.76
N LEU A 71 3.61 5.00 12.47
CA LEU A 71 4.97 5.25 12.02
C LEU A 71 5.24 6.75 12.06
N GLU A 72 5.93 7.20 13.10
CA GLU A 72 6.30 8.60 13.25
C GLU A 72 7.61 8.87 12.52
N THR A 73 7.58 9.80 11.56
CA THR A 73 8.72 10.14 10.70
C THR A 73 8.96 11.64 10.68
N THR A 74 10.22 12.05 10.60
CA THR A 74 10.60 13.47 10.42
C THR A 74 10.53 13.90 8.97
N GLU A 75 10.73 12.95 8.05
CA GLU A 75 10.62 13.13 6.61
C GLU A 75 9.29 12.57 6.10
N PRO A 76 8.78 13.06 4.95
CA PRO A 76 7.62 12.46 4.29
C PRO A 76 7.82 10.96 4.06
N LEU A 77 6.82 10.16 4.45
CA LEU A 77 6.87 8.71 4.29
C LEU A 77 6.74 8.34 2.80
N LEU A 78 7.77 7.70 2.27
CA LEU A 78 7.75 7.14 0.91
C LEU A 78 7.08 5.77 0.92
N ASP A 79 6.18 5.54 -0.03
CA ASP A 79 5.51 4.25 -0.21
C ASP A 79 6.19 3.48 -1.34
N PHE A 80 6.97 2.45 -0.98
CA PHE A 80 7.64 1.57 -1.95
C PHE A 80 6.79 0.34 -2.20
N ARG A 81 6.25 0.23 -3.42
CA ARG A 81 5.35 -0.85 -3.81
C ARG A 81 6.00 -1.72 -4.86
N PHE A 82 6.37 -2.92 -4.45
CA PHE A 82 7.09 -3.90 -5.26
C PHE A 82 6.10 -4.78 -6.01
N PHE A 83 6.02 -4.62 -7.32
CA PHE A 83 5.20 -5.46 -8.18
C PHE A 83 5.98 -6.73 -8.50
N CYS A 84 5.48 -7.84 -7.95
CA CYS A 84 6.13 -9.13 -8.00
C CYS A 84 5.36 -10.06 -8.94
N PHE A 85 6.08 -10.68 -9.88
CA PHE A 85 5.57 -11.66 -10.84
C PHE A 85 6.31 -12.97 -10.61
N HIS A 86 5.60 -14.05 -10.30
CA HIS A 86 6.16 -15.35 -9.92
C HIS A 86 7.25 -15.25 -8.84
N GLY A 87 6.96 -14.48 -7.78
CA GLY A 87 7.90 -14.23 -6.70
C GLY A 87 9.10 -13.33 -7.03
N LYS A 88 9.11 -12.66 -8.20
CA LYS A 88 10.21 -11.79 -8.64
C LYS A 88 9.78 -10.35 -8.83
N VAL A 89 10.51 -9.41 -8.24
CA VAL A 89 10.26 -7.97 -8.44
C VAL A 89 10.60 -7.60 -9.87
N LYS A 90 9.64 -6.98 -10.56
CA LYS A 90 9.84 -6.46 -11.93
C LYS A 90 9.67 -4.95 -12.02
N MET A 91 8.80 -4.38 -11.17
CA MET A 91 8.62 -2.93 -11.06
C MET A 91 8.56 -2.51 -9.60
N ILE A 92 9.00 -1.29 -9.33
CA ILE A 92 8.95 -0.65 -8.03
C ILE A 92 8.23 0.68 -8.24
N PHE A 93 7.02 0.80 -7.71
CA PHE A 93 6.34 2.09 -7.67
C PHE A 93 6.82 2.81 -6.41
N VAL A 94 7.22 4.07 -6.59
CA VAL A 94 7.48 4.97 -5.47
C VAL A 94 6.43 6.06 -5.53
N ASP A 95 5.56 6.09 -4.54
CA ASP A 95 4.54 7.13 -4.42
C ASP A 95 4.96 8.15 -3.35
N ILE A 96 4.78 9.44 -3.68
CA ILE A 96 4.96 10.56 -2.76
C ILE A 96 3.64 11.29 -2.55
N ASP A 97 3.55 12.03 -1.44
CA ASP A 97 2.38 12.82 -1.06
C ASP A 97 1.10 11.96 -1.02
N THR A 98 1.19 10.72 -0.52
CA THR A 98 0.10 9.72 -0.57
C THR A 98 -1.03 9.98 0.42
N ALA A 99 -0.76 10.72 1.50
CA ALA A 99 -1.73 11.05 2.54
C ALA A 99 -2.04 12.55 2.56
N ALA A 100 -3.32 12.89 2.75
CA ALA A 100 -3.77 14.23 3.10
C ALA A 100 -3.59 14.48 4.61
N GLU A 101 -3.73 15.73 5.06
CA GLU A 101 -3.57 16.12 6.47
C GLU A 101 -4.51 15.35 7.43
N ASP A 102 -5.70 14.96 6.95
CA ASP A 102 -6.68 14.18 7.71
C ASP A 102 -6.40 12.66 7.69
N GLY A 103 -5.28 12.24 7.10
CA GLY A 103 -4.86 10.84 6.96
C GLY A 103 -5.59 10.07 5.86
N THR A 104 -6.46 10.72 5.08
CA THR A 104 -7.08 10.09 3.90
C THR A 104 -6.12 10.05 2.72
N HIS A 105 -6.44 9.24 1.71
CA HIS A 105 -5.62 9.14 0.51
C HIS A 105 -5.66 10.46 -0.28
N ASN A 106 -4.50 11.05 -0.55
CA ASN A 106 -4.39 12.28 -1.33
C ASN A 106 -4.57 12.01 -2.83
N PRO A 107 -5.60 12.57 -3.50
CA PRO A 107 -5.81 12.36 -4.93
C PRO A 107 -4.62 12.87 -5.77
N SER A 108 -3.90 13.88 -5.29
CA SER A 108 -2.76 14.52 -5.96
C SER A 108 -1.42 13.78 -5.77
N ALA A 109 -1.42 12.59 -5.15
CA ALA A 109 -0.22 11.78 -4.99
C ALA A 109 0.45 11.52 -6.35
N LYS A 110 1.77 11.62 -6.38
CA LYS A 110 2.60 11.43 -7.58
C LYS A 110 3.33 10.11 -7.51
N ARG A 111 3.73 9.57 -8.67
CA ARG A 111 4.34 8.24 -8.77
C ARG A 111 5.45 8.23 -9.79
N ASN A 112 6.58 7.67 -9.42
CA ASN A 112 7.58 7.20 -10.37
C ASN A 112 7.60 5.68 -10.36
N ILE A 113 7.84 5.09 -11.53
CA ILE A 113 7.93 3.64 -11.72
C ILE A 113 9.38 3.33 -12.09
N TYR A 114 9.99 2.43 -11.34
CA TYR A 114 11.36 2.01 -11.55
C TYR A 114 11.42 0.53 -11.86
N ASP A 115 12.44 0.12 -12.61
CA ASP A 115 12.81 -1.28 -12.72
C ASP A 115 13.43 -1.80 -11.40
N ARG A 116 13.84 -3.07 -11.40
CA ARG A 116 14.44 -3.72 -10.23
C ARG A 116 15.77 -3.07 -9.81
N GLU A 117 16.52 -2.54 -10.77
CA GLU A 117 17.81 -1.87 -10.60
C GLU A 117 17.66 -0.40 -10.15
N PHE A 118 16.42 0.09 -10.06
CA PHE A 118 16.02 1.45 -9.71
C PHE A 118 16.26 2.49 -10.82
N ASN A 119 16.22 2.08 -12.08
CA ASN A 119 16.19 2.99 -13.24
C ASN A 119 14.74 3.38 -13.53
N LEU A 120 14.51 4.66 -13.85
CA LEU A 120 13.17 5.16 -14.18
C LEU A 120 12.68 4.51 -15.48
N MET A 121 11.47 3.93 -15.43
CA MET A 121 10.83 3.34 -16.60
C MET A 121 10.17 4.43 -17.46
N ASN A 122 10.14 4.23 -18.78
CA ASN A 122 9.61 5.19 -19.75
C ASN A 122 8.08 5.07 -19.95
N PHE A 123 7.33 4.96 -18.85
CA PHE A 123 5.87 4.98 -18.85
C PHE A 123 5.34 5.35 -17.46
N THR A 124 4.05 5.69 -17.39
CA THR A 124 3.34 5.97 -16.13
C THR A 124 2.12 5.07 -15.98
N VAL A 125 1.60 4.95 -14.75
CA VAL A 125 0.38 4.19 -14.44
C VAL A 125 -0.53 5.01 -13.55
N GLY A 126 -1.57 5.59 -14.15
CA GLY A 126 -2.65 6.35 -13.48
C GLY A 126 -2.24 7.64 -12.75
N ARG A 127 -0.94 7.96 -12.65
CA ARG A 127 -0.39 9.12 -11.93
C ARG A 127 0.75 9.73 -12.73
N GLN A 128 0.94 11.04 -12.56
CA GLN A 128 2.05 11.78 -13.17
C GLN A 128 3.37 11.47 -12.45
N ASN A 129 4.46 11.51 -13.20
CA ASN A 129 5.82 11.45 -12.66
C ASN A 129 6.14 12.70 -11.83
N PHE A 130 7.07 12.54 -10.90
CA PHE A 130 7.69 13.64 -10.17
C PHE A 130 9.18 13.69 -10.49
N ASP A 131 9.83 14.81 -10.15
CA ASP A 131 11.27 14.96 -10.32
C ASP A 131 12.03 13.88 -9.53
N THR A 132 12.80 13.05 -10.24
CA THR A 132 13.61 11.99 -9.65
C THR A 132 14.58 12.46 -8.56
N SER A 133 14.96 13.75 -8.54
CA SER A 133 15.81 14.33 -7.49
C SER A 133 15.16 14.30 -6.09
N LEU A 134 13.82 14.23 -6.02
CA LEU A 134 13.07 14.20 -4.77
C LEU A 134 13.18 12.88 -4.01
N VAL A 135 13.54 11.78 -4.70
CA VAL A 135 13.70 10.47 -4.06
C VAL A 135 15.04 9.86 -4.44
N LYS A 136 15.83 9.55 -3.41
CA LYS A 136 17.09 8.81 -3.57
C LYS A 136 16.84 7.31 -3.50
N LYS A 137 17.60 6.55 -4.30
CA LYS A 137 17.66 5.09 -4.21
C LYS A 137 18.03 4.69 -2.77
N PRO A 138 17.23 3.85 -2.09
CA PRO A 138 17.58 3.34 -0.77
C PRO A 138 18.89 2.56 -0.76
N ASN A 139 19.74 2.79 0.23
CA ASN A 139 20.99 2.02 0.41
C ASN A 139 20.72 0.52 0.61
N ASN A 140 19.61 0.19 1.27
CA ASN A 140 19.15 -1.17 1.55
C ASN A 140 18.11 -1.68 0.52
N LEU A 141 18.02 -1.11 -0.68
CA LEU A 141 17.03 -1.52 -1.68
C LEU A 141 17.09 -3.03 -1.98
N ASN A 142 18.29 -3.61 -2.06
CA ASN A 142 18.45 -5.05 -2.31
C ASN A 142 17.79 -5.91 -1.21
N VAL A 143 17.82 -5.45 0.04
CA VAL A 143 17.17 -6.14 1.17
C VAL A 143 15.64 -6.00 1.07
N MET A 144 15.15 -4.81 0.68
CA MET A 144 13.72 -4.60 0.43
C MET A 144 13.20 -5.51 -0.69
N ILE A 145 13.96 -5.64 -1.78
CA ILE A 145 13.67 -6.56 -2.89
C ILE A 145 13.65 -8.01 -2.38
N GLU A 146 14.64 -8.44 -1.57
CA GLU A 146 14.66 -9.78 -0.99
C GLU A 146 13.39 -10.07 -0.18
N TYR A 147 12.97 -9.12 0.67
CA TYR A 147 11.75 -9.27 1.47
C TYR A 147 10.51 -9.36 0.58
N ALA A 148 10.39 -8.49 -0.42
CA ALA A 148 9.28 -8.51 -1.37
C ALA A 148 9.22 -9.84 -2.15
N GLU A 149 10.36 -10.35 -2.64
CA GLU A 149 10.44 -11.64 -3.34
C GLU A 149 10.08 -12.81 -2.43
N ARG A 150 10.56 -12.81 -1.17
CA ARG A 150 10.23 -13.87 -0.20
C ARG A 150 8.75 -13.88 0.18
N ILE A 151 8.15 -12.71 0.38
CA ILE A 151 6.73 -12.56 0.69
C ILE A 151 5.87 -12.98 -0.51
N SER A 152 6.28 -12.61 -1.72
CA SER A 152 5.52 -12.84 -2.95
C SER A 152 5.70 -14.23 -3.57
N ASN A 153 6.71 -15.00 -3.13
CA ASN A 153 7.05 -16.32 -3.68
C ASN A 153 5.86 -17.28 -3.89
N PRO A 154 4.84 -17.35 -3.00
CA PRO A 154 3.70 -18.23 -3.20
C PRO A 154 2.72 -17.80 -4.29
N PHE A 155 2.87 -16.61 -4.88
CA PHE A 155 1.87 -15.99 -5.74
C PHE A 155 2.39 -15.76 -7.17
N VAL A 156 1.51 -15.98 -8.15
CA VAL A 156 1.76 -15.63 -9.56
C VAL A 156 1.95 -14.13 -9.72
N PHE A 157 1.14 -13.35 -8.99
CA PHE A 157 1.24 -11.91 -8.97
C PHE A 157 0.76 -11.36 -7.64
N CYS A 158 1.53 -10.43 -7.08
CA CYS A 158 1.06 -9.53 -6.05
C CYS A 158 1.95 -8.29 -5.98
N ARG A 159 1.39 -7.21 -5.45
CA ARG A 159 2.14 -6.04 -5.02
C ARG A 159 2.46 -6.18 -3.53
N VAL A 160 3.71 -5.97 -3.14
CA VAL A 160 4.15 -5.95 -1.74
C VAL A 160 4.56 -4.53 -1.40
N ASP A 161 3.94 -3.95 -0.37
CA ASP A 161 4.19 -2.58 0.04
C ASP A 161 5.12 -2.58 1.26
N LEU A 162 6.22 -1.86 1.16
CA LEU A 162 7.21 -1.72 2.22
C LEU A 162 7.51 -0.24 2.48
N TYR A 163 7.78 0.08 3.74
CA TYR A 163 8.36 1.35 4.14
C TYR A 163 9.83 1.17 4.49
N ASN A 164 10.64 2.21 4.30
CA ASN A 164 12.04 2.23 4.72
C ASN A 164 12.30 3.43 5.63
N LEU A 165 12.39 3.17 6.93
CA LEU A 165 12.61 4.17 7.96
C LEU A 165 14.09 4.20 8.32
N ASN A 166 14.89 4.96 7.58
CA ASN A 166 16.33 5.08 7.81
C ASN A 166 17.06 3.72 7.87
N GLY A 167 16.65 2.76 7.04
CA GLY A 167 17.21 1.40 7.01
C GLY A 167 16.33 0.35 7.71
N ASP A 168 15.40 0.76 8.56
CA ASP A 168 14.43 -0.13 9.20
C ASP A 168 13.23 -0.37 8.27
N ILE A 169 13.15 -1.58 7.73
CA ILE A 169 12.14 -1.97 6.74
C ILE A 169 10.87 -2.43 7.46
N LYS A 170 9.75 -1.78 7.17
CA LYS A 170 8.42 -2.17 7.69
C LYS A 170 7.55 -2.71 6.57
N PHE A 171 6.87 -3.82 6.85
CA PHE A 171 5.84 -4.34 5.96
C PHE A 171 4.55 -3.52 6.09
N GLY A 172 3.97 -3.11 4.97
CA GLY A 172 2.70 -2.41 4.90
C GLY A 172 1.53 -3.35 4.59
N GLU A 173 1.49 -3.86 3.36
CA GLU A 173 0.42 -4.75 2.88
C GLU A 173 0.85 -5.62 1.69
N ILE A 174 0.00 -6.59 1.35
CA ILE A 174 0.02 -7.31 0.06
C ILE A 174 -1.28 -6.97 -0.67
N THR A 175 -1.18 -6.55 -1.93
CA THR A 175 -2.32 -6.28 -2.80
C THR A 175 -2.31 -7.20 -4.01
N PHE A 176 -3.36 -7.99 -4.20
CA PHE A 176 -3.46 -8.94 -5.33
C PHE A 176 -4.01 -8.30 -6.61
N TYR A 177 -4.85 -7.28 -6.49
CA TYR A 177 -5.45 -6.57 -7.62
C TYR A 177 -5.27 -5.05 -7.45
N PRO A 178 -4.05 -4.51 -7.61
CA PRO A 178 -3.79 -3.08 -7.49
C PRO A 178 -4.74 -2.28 -8.41
N GLY A 179 -5.46 -1.32 -7.82
CA GLY A 179 -6.44 -0.51 -8.54
C GLY A 179 -7.56 -1.31 -9.22
N GLY A 180 -7.90 -2.50 -8.72
CA GLY A 180 -8.91 -3.37 -9.33
C GLY A 180 -8.55 -3.87 -10.73
N ALA A 181 -7.26 -3.83 -11.11
CA ALA A 181 -6.78 -4.11 -12.45
C ALA A 181 -7.38 -3.19 -13.55
N THR A 182 -7.76 -1.96 -13.20
CA THR A 182 -8.32 -0.98 -14.16
C THR A 182 -7.45 0.26 -14.36
N GLN A 183 -6.25 0.29 -13.77
CA GLN A 183 -5.31 1.39 -14.00
C GLN A 183 -4.78 1.35 -15.44
N GLN A 184 -4.58 2.52 -16.04
CA GLN A 184 -4.09 2.65 -17.40
C GLN A 184 -2.60 2.95 -17.42
N PHE A 185 -1.87 2.22 -18.27
CA PHE A 185 -0.52 2.59 -18.69
C PHE A 185 -0.58 3.78 -19.63
N SER A 186 0.46 4.61 -19.63
CA SER A 186 0.55 5.76 -20.54
C SER A 186 0.73 5.39 -22.01
N ASN A 187 1.16 4.16 -22.31
CA ASN A 187 1.31 3.64 -23.66
C ASN A 187 1.02 2.13 -23.71
N GLU A 188 0.63 1.65 -24.89
CA GLU A 188 0.22 0.25 -25.13
C GLU A 188 1.41 -0.72 -25.05
N GLU A 189 2.61 -0.30 -25.47
CA GLU A 189 3.83 -1.11 -25.41
C GLU A 189 4.13 -1.56 -23.98
N ALA A 190 4.04 -0.66 -23.01
CA ALA A 190 4.22 -0.97 -21.60
C ALA A 190 3.13 -1.91 -21.05
N ASP A 191 1.87 -1.71 -21.47
CA ASP A 191 0.76 -2.59 -21.05
C ASP A 191 1.00 -4.03 -21.53
N LEU A 192 1.37 -4.19 -22.81
CA LEU A 192 1.71 -5.50 -23.39
C LEU A 192 2.95 -6.12 -22.73
N GLU A 193 4.00 -5.33 -22.48
CA GLU A 193 5.22 -5.80 -21.83
C GLU A 193 4.92 -6.33 -20.42
N VAL A 194 4.26 -5.53 -19.58
CA VAL A 194 3.94 -5.91 -18.20
C VAL A 194 2.99 -7.11 -18.16
N SER A 195 1.99 -7.13 -19.05
CA SER A 195 1.05 -8.24 -19.18
C SER A 195 1.75 -9.55 -19.54
N SER A 196 2.81 -9.50 -20.35
CA SER A 196 3.59 -10.68 -20.75
C SER A 196 4.26 -11.39 -19.57
N TRP A 197 4.54 -10.67 -18.47
CA TRP A 197 5.21 -11.24 -17.29
C TRP A 197 4.31 -12.13 -16.43
N LEU A 198 2.98 -11.96 -16.52
CA LEU A 198 2.04 -12.81 -15.79
C LEU A 198 2.14 -14.27 -16.24
N ASN A 199 2.36 -14.51 -17.54
CA ASN A 199 2.55 -15.84 -18.13
C ASN A 199 1.62 -16.92 -17.52
N ILE A 200 0.31 -16.64 -17.55
CA ILE A 200 -0.72 -17.55 -17.02
C ILE A 200 -1.17 -18.43 -18.18
N LYS A 201 -1.01 -19.76 -18.00
CA LYS A 201 -1.51 -20.78 -18.94
C LYS A 201 -2.98 -21.09 -18.72
#